data_AF-A0A2T0LVZ0-F1
#
_entry.id   AF-A0A2T0LVZ0-F1
#
_cell.length_a   1.000
_cell.length_b   1.000
_cell.length_c   1.000
_cell.angle_alpha   90.00
_cell.angle_beta   90.00
_cell.angle_gamma   90.00
#
_symmetry.space_group_name_H-M   'P 1'
#
loop_
_entity.id
_entity.type
_entity.pdbx_description
1 polymer ?
#
loop_
_entity_poly.entity_id
_entity_poly.type
_entity_poly.pdbx_seq_one_letter_code
_entity_poly.pdbx_strand_id
1 'polypeptide(L)'
;MHDHSPDQRPHPVADAVAEAERALARLQRELDSQDGDVAALREGIGGTVRLTRALAATVDRLALYAPTTMADAEVVPDVVADLRSLRGCLTTGAALVDPALEDVNVLSERPQARPEQPARAAHLDRRTPLDPAEDFAARWEEWAALPAPRDPGPV
;
A
#
# COMPACT_ATOMS: atom_id res chain seq x y z
N MET A 1 25.50 40.53 7.52
CA MET A 1 24.76 40.13 6.30
C MET A 1 25.67 39.17 5.56
N HIS A 2 25.31 37.89 5.55
CA HIS A 2 25.84 36.72 4.80
C HIS A 2 25.58 35.52 5.73
N ASP A 3 24.35 35.02 5.71
CA ASP A 3 24.02 33.72 6.26
C ASP A 3 23.83 32.79 5.06
N HIS A 4 24.71 31.79 4.96
CA HIS A 4 24.71 30.81 3.88
C HIS A 4 23.56 29.83 4.13
N SER A 5 22.46 29.97 3.39
CA SER A 5 21.49 28.88 3.26
C SER A 5 22.24 27.63 2.79
N PRO A 6 22.13 26.48 3.48
CA PRO A 6 22.79 25.27 3.05
C PRO A 6 22.22 24.85 1.70
N ASP A 7 23.15 24.66 0.78
CA ASP A 7 23.06 24.02 -0.54
C ASP A 7 22.16 22.76 -0.47
N GLN A 8 20.85 22.92 -0.65
CA GLN A 8 19.90 21.82 -0.87
C GLN A 8 20.15 21.28 -2.27
N ARG A 9 21.18 20.44 -2.40
CA ARG A 9 21.35 19.67 -3.63
C ARG A 9 20.13 18.74 -3.75
N PRO A 10 19.48 18.67 -4.92
CA PRO A 10 18.42 17.72 -5.15
C PRO A 10 18.97 16.31 -4.88
N HIS A 11 18.30 15.57 -4.00
CA HIS A 11 18.60 14.18 -3.75
C HIS A 11 17.67 13.38 -4.65
N PRO A 12 18.12 12.86 -5.81
CA PRO A 12 17.22 12.35 -6.84
C PRO A 12 16.34 11.19 -6.34
N VAL A 13 16.84 10.43 -5.36
CA VAL A 13 16.09 9.36 -4.69
C VAL A 13 14.98 9.92 -3.81
N ALA A 14 15.26 10.98 -3.03
CA ALA A 14 14.25 11.62 -2.18
C ALA A 14 13.15 12.29 -3.01
N ASP A 15 13.52 12.92 -4.13
CA ASP A 15 12.55 13.52 -5.06
C ASP A 15 11.66 12.45 -5.71
N ALA A 16 12.25 11.31 -6.09
CA ALA A 16 11.50 10.18 -6.65
C ALA A 16 10.53 9.55 -5.63
N VAL A 17 10.94 9.45 -4.36
CA VAL A 17 10.07 8.97 -3.27
C VAL A 17 8.94 9.95 -3.02
N ALA A 18 9.22 11.26 -2.94
CA ALA A 18 8.19 12.29 -2.75
C ALA A 18 7.17 12.33 -3.89
N GLU A 19 7.60 12.06 -5.14
CA GLU A 19 6.66 11.90 -6.26
C GLU A 19 5.77 10.65 -6.09
N ALA A 20 6.36 9.52 -5.68
CA ALA A 20 5.59 8.30 -5.42
C ALA A 20 4.56 8.50 -4.30
N GLU A 21 4.93 9.19 -3.21
CA GLU A 21 4.01 9.54 -2.11
C GLU A 21 2.84 10.40 -2.61
N ARG A 22 3.12 11.42 -3.44
CA ARG A 22 2.06 12.26 -4.03
C ARG A 22 1.13 11.46 -4.94
N ALA A 23 1.67 10.53 -5.72
CA ALA A 23 0.88 9.65 -6.58
C ALA A 23 -0.02 8.72 -5.75
N LEU A 24 0.48 8.14 -4.64
CA LEU A 24 -0.34 7.35 -3.72
C LEU A 24 -1.45 8.18 -3.07
N ALA A 25 -1.14 9.39 -2.60
CA ALA A 25 -2.14 10.28 -2.01
C ALA A 25 -3.23 10.69 -3.02
N ARG A 26 -2.88 10.76 -4.32
CA ARG A 26 -3.87 10.94 -5.38
C ARG A 26 -4.76 9.70 -5.52
N LEU A 27 -4.17 8.50 -5.56
CA LEU A 27 -4.92 7.24 -5.65
C LEU A 27 -5.91 7.08 -4.48
N GLN A 28 -5.50 7.35 -3.25
CA GLN A 28 -6.36 7.28 -2.08
C GLN A 28 -7.58 8.21 -2.21
N ARG A 29 -7.37 9.45 -2.67
CA ARG A 29 -8.47 10.40 -2.91
C ARG A 29 -9.43 9.95 -4.01
N GLU A 30 -8.92 9.32 -5.07
CA GLU A 30 -9.76 8.77 -6.14
C GLU A 30 -10.60 7.58 -5.63
N LEU A 31 -10.01 6.68 -4.82
CA LEU A 31 -10.76 5.59 -4.17
C LEU A 31 -11.85 6.13 -3.22
N ASP A 32 -11.56 7.25 -2.55
CA ASP A 32 -12.49 7.90 -1.64
C ASP A 32 -13.69 8.54 -2.32
N SER A 33 -13.60 8.84 -3.62
CA SER A 33 -14.69 9.42 -4.40
C SER A 33 -15.88 8.46 -4.61
N GLN A 34 -15.69 7.15 -4.38
CA GLN A 34 -16.70 6.09 -4.54
C GLN A 34 -17.35 5.98 -5.92
N ASP A 35 -16.81 6.64 -6.95
CA ASP A 35 -17.32 6.62 -8.33
C ASP A 35 -16.81 5.40 -9.16
N GLY A 36 -16.40 4.32 -8.49
CA GLY A 36 -15.78 3.15 -9.12
C GLY A 36 -16.73 1.99 -9.40
N ASP A 37 -16.57 1.33 -10.55
CA ASP A 37 -17.20 0.04 -10.86
C ASP A 37 -16.27 -1.14 -10.48
N VAL A 38 -16.72 -2.37 -10.74
CA VAL A 38 -15.95 -3.60 -10.45
C VAL A 38 -14.62 -3.63 -11.23
N ALA A 39 -14.58 -3.05 -12.43
CA ALA A 39 -13.35 -2.95 -13.21
C ALA A 39 -12.35 -1.98 -12.58
N ALA A 40 -12.81 -0.83 -12.07
CA ALA A 40 -11.98 0.11 -11.31
C ALA A 40 -11.43 -0.52 -10.03
N LEU A 41 -12.23 -1.31 -9.31
CA LEU A 41 -11.79 -2.06 -8.14
C LEU A 41 -10.71 -3.10 -8.50
N ARG A 42 -10.90 -3.85 -9.58
CA ARG A 42 -9.92 -4.82 -10.10
C ARG A 42 -8.59 -4.16 -10.43
N GLU A 43 -8.62 -3.05 -11.16
CA GLU A 43 -7.42 -2.30 -11.50
C GLU A 43 -6.73 -1.72 -10.25
N GLY A 44 -7.50 -1.27 -9.26
CA GLY A 44 -6.98 -0.80 -7.97
C GLY A 44 -6.26 -1.89 -7.18
N ILE A 45 -6.87 -3.08 -7.04
CA ILE A 45 -6.26 -4.23 -6.36
C ILE A 45 -5.02 -4.70 -7.12
N GLY A 46 -5.12 -4.89 -8.43
CA GLY A 46 -4.00 -5.31 -9.28
C GLY A 46 -2.85 -4.30 -9.27
N GLY A 47 -3.16 -3.01 -9.27
CA GLY A 47 -2.20 -1.91 -9.12
C GLY A 47 -1.49 -1.96 -7.77
N THR A 48 -2.23 -2.21 -6.69
CA THR A 48 -1.68 -2.34 -5.33
C THR A 48 -0.71 -3.52 -5.23
N VAL A 49 -1.06 -4.68 -5.78
CA VAL A 49 -0.16 -5.85 -5.82
C VAL A 49 1.14 -5.51 -6.57
N ARG A 50 1.04 -4.86 -7.74
CA ARG A 50 2.22 -4.44 -8.52
C ARG A 50 3.09 -3.46 -7.74
N LEU A 51 2.47 -2.49 -7.05
CA LEU A 51 3.17 -1.50 -6.22
C LEU A 51 3.90 -2.16 -5.05
N THR A 52 3.25 -3.06 -4.32
CA THR A 52 3.86 -3.80 -3.20
C THR A 52 5.07 -4.62 -3.66
N ARG A 53 4.98 -5.28 -4.82
CA ARG A 53 6.11 -6.01 -5.42
C ARG A 53 7.25 -5.07 -5.84
N ALA A 54 6.93 -3.89 -6.39
CA ALA A 54 7.93 -2.88 -6.75
C ALA A 54 8.65 -2.30 -5.51
N LEU A 55 7.91 -2.08 -4.41
CA LEU A 55 8.49 -1.68 -3.13
C LEU A 55 9.41 -2.77 -2.58
N ALA A 56 9.01 -4.05 -2.63
CA ALA A 56 9.86 -5.16 -2.19
C ALA A 56 11.19 -5.19 -2.97
N ALA A 57 11.14 -5.03 -4.31
CA ALA A 57 12.33 -4.97 -5.14
C ALA A 57 13.21 -3.73 -4.87
N THR A 58 12.60 -2.61 -4.48
CA THR A 58 13.33 -1.40 -4.09
C THR A 58 14.06 -1.61 -2.76
N VAL A 59 13.39 -2.23 -1.79
CA VAL A 59 13.99 -2.61 -0.49
C VAL A 59 15.15 -3.60 -0.68
N ASP A 60 15.03 -4.57 -1.59
CA ASP A 60 16.14 -5.47 -1.95
C ASP A 60 17.37 -4.67 -2.45
N ARG A 61 17.17 -3.64 -3.29
CA ARG A 61 18.26 -2.77 -3.76
C ARG A 61 18.86 -1.92 -2.63
N LEU A 62 18.03 -1.42 -1.71
CA LEU A 62 18.51 -0.68 -0.53
C LEU A 62 19.36 -1.56 0.38
N ALA A 63 18.96 -2.81 0.60
CA ALA A 63 19.72 -3.77 1.41
C ALA A 63 21.09 -4.09 0.79
N LEU A 64 21.20 -4.06 -0.55
CA LEU A 64 22.48 -4.22 -1.26
C LEU A 64 23.34 -2.96 -1.22
N TYR A 65 22.73 -1.77 -1.19
CA TYR A 65 23.41 -0.48 -1.24
C TYR A 65 23.86 0.04 0.13
N ALA A 66 23.16 -0.34 1.21
CA ALA A 66 23.47 0.11 2.56
C ALA A 66 24.92 -0.19 3.01
N PRO A 67 25.46 -1.42 2.81
CA PRO A 67 26.84 -1.73 3.22
C PRO A 67 27.91 -0.94 2.45
N THR A 68 27.62 -0.46 1.24
CA THR A 68 28.61 0.27 0.42
C THR A 68 28.62 1.77 0.70
N THR A 69 27.65 2.27 1.45
CA THR A 69 27.41 3.71 1.62
C THR A 69 27.55 4.17 3.07
N MET A 70 27.30 3.28 4.03
CA MET A 70 27.38 3.60 5.45
C MET A 70 28.81 3.41 5.98
N ALA A 71 29.29 4.39 6.74
CA ALA A 71 30.64 4.37 7.32
C ALA A 71 30.72 3.52 8.61
N ASP A 72 29.60 3.36 9.31
CA ASP A 72 29.52 2.62 10.57
C ASP A 72 29.24 1.14 10.31
N ALA A 73 30.28 0.32 10.42
CA ALA A 73 30.20 -1.12 10.18
C ALA A 73 29.41 -1.87 11.25
N GLU A 74 29.18 -1.30 12.44
CA GLU A 74 28.42 -1.96 13.51
C GLU A 74 26.90 -1.83 13.29
N VAL A 75 26.44 -0.74 12.67
CA VAL A 75 25.02 -0.46 12.41
C VAL A 75 24.51 -1.09 11.10
N VAL A 76 25.41 -1.30 10.13
CA VAL A 76 25.07 -1.87 8.81
C VAL A 76 24.32 -3.21 8.89
N PRO A 77 24.72 -4.20 9.73
CA PRO A 77 24.01 -5.47 9.84
C PRO A 77 22.55 -5.31 10.27
N ASP A 78 22.28 -4.43 11.24
CA ASP A 78 20.94 -4.20 11.77
C ASP A 78 20.03 -3.56 10.72
N VAL A 79 20.53 -2.53 10.03
CA VAL A 79 19.78 -1.88 8.92
C VAL A 79 19.47 -2.88 7.80
N VAL A 80 20.42 -3.75 7.44
CA VAL A 80 20.20 -4.79 6.44
C VAL A 80 19.17 -5.82 6.93
N ALA A 81 19.19 -6.17 8.22
CA ALA A 81 18.21 -7.08 8.81
C ALA A 81 16.79 -6.49 8.79
N ASP A 82 16.64 -5.20 9.13
CA ASP A 82 15.36 -4.49 9.09
C ASP A 82 14.82 -4.40 7.66
N LEU A 83 15.66 -4.03 6.69
CA LEU A 83 15.27 -3.98 5.27
C LEU A 83 14.83 -5.36 4.76
N ARG A 84 15.54 -6.44 5.14
CA ARG A 84 15.14 -7.81 4.78
C ARG A 84 13.81 -8.21 5.41
N SER A 85 13.58 -7.79 6.65
CA SER A 85 12.32 -8.03 7.35
C SER A 85 11.17 -7.31 6.65
N LEU A 86 11.34 -6.03 6.31
CA LEU A 86 10.38 -5.24 5.53
C LEU A 86 10.08 -5.89 4.17
N ARG A 87 11.11 -6.36 3.45
CA ARG A 87 10.92 -7.09 2.20
C ARG A 87 10.11 -8.37 2.38
N GLY A 88 10.30 -9.08 3.49
CA GLY A 88 9.47 -10.21 3.89
C GLY A 88 8.00 -9.80 4.04
N CYS A 89 7.73 -8.76 4.83
CA CYS A 89 6.38 -8.23 5.03
C CYS A 89 5.69 -7.83 3.72
N LEU A 90 6.38 -7.13 2.83
CA LEU A 90 5.85 -6.74 1.52
C LEU A 90 5.54 -7.95 0.63
N THR A 91 6.42 -8.96 0.64
CA THR A 91 6.22 -10.20 -0.12
C THR A 91 4.98 -10.95 0.38
N THR A 92 4.87 -11.11 1.70
CA THR A 92 3.70 -11.75 2.32
C THR A 92 2.43 -10.95 2.05
N GLY A 93 2.47 -9.62 2.19
CA GLY A 93 1.34 -8.74 1.89
C GLY A 93 0.85 -8.90 0.45
N ALA A 94 1.76 -8.95 -0.53
CA ALA A 94 1.38 -9.19 -1.93
C ALA A 94 0.72 -10.57 -2.12
N ALA A 95 1.28 -11.62 -1.51
CA ALA A 95 0.75 -12.97 -1.61
C ALA A 95 -0.63 -13.13 -0.96
N LEU A 96 -0.94 -12.35 0.08
CA LEU A 96 -2.27 -12.34 0.72
C LEU A 96 -3.34 -11.66 -0.14
N VAL A 97 -2.96 -10.73 -1.02
CA VAL A 97 -3.89 -9.99 -1.88
C VAL A 97 -4.14 -10.72 -3.21
N ASP A 98 -3.20 -11.57 -3.66
CA ASP A 98 -3.34 -12.34 -4.91
C ASP A 98 -4.65 -13.16 -4.99
N PRO A 99 -5.13 -13.87 -3.94
CA PRO A 99 -6.42 -14.56 -3.98
C PRO A 99 -7.62 -13.61 -4.11
N ALA A 100 -7.59 -12.46 -3.42
CA ALA A 100 -8.67 -11.47 -3.52
C ALA A 100 -8.74 -10.86 -4.93
N LEU A 101 -7.59 -10.70 -5.60
CA LEU A 101 -7.56 -10.28 -7.00
C LEU A 101 -8.17 -11.33 -7.92
N GLU A 102 -7.90 -12.61 -7.69
CA GLU A 102 -8.49 -13.72 -8.45
C GLU A 102 -10.02 -13.76 -8.29
N ASP A 103 -10.52 -13.61 -7.06
CA ASP A 103 -11.96 -13.55 -6.79
C ASP A 103 -12.65 -12.40 -7.56
N VAL A 104 -12.00 -11.22 -7.60
CA VAL A 104 -12.52 -10.06 -8.35
C VAL A 104 -12.47 -10.29 -9.86
N ASN A 105 -11.47 -11.01 -10.37
CA ASN A 105 -11.43 -11.39 -11.80
C ASN A 105 -12.64 -12.27 -12.15
N VAL A 106 -12.93 -13.29 -11.34
CA VAL A 106 -14.08 -14.19 -11.52
C VAL A 106 -15.40 -13.41 -11.49
N LEU A 107 -15.54 -12.41 -10.62
CA LEU A 107 -16.73 -11.56 -10.55
C LEU A 107 -16.88 -10.63 -11.77
N SER A 108 -15.79 -10.18 -12.34
CA SER A 108 -15.78 -9.29 -13.52
C SER A 108 -16.16 -10.01 -14.81
N GLU A 109 -15.91 -11.33 -14.88
CA GLU A 109 -16.20 -12.17 -16.05
C GLU A 109 -17.65 -12.70 -16.07
N ARG A 110 -18.39 -12.58 -14.96
CA ARG A 110 -19.80 -12.96 -14.90
C ARG A 110 -20.68 -11.87 -15.54
N PRO A 111 -21.61 -12.21 -16.46
CA PRO A 111 -22.59 -11.26 -16.98
C PRO A 111 -23.42 -10.71 -15.82
N GLN A 112 -23.38 -9.39 -15.60
CA GLN A 112 -24.15 -8.76 -14.53
C GLN A 112 -25.66 -8.87 -14.81
N ALA A 113 -26.35 -9.77 -14.12
CA ALA A 113 -27.78 -9.64 -13.92
C ALA A 113 -28.00 -8.45 -13.00
N ARG A 114 -28.67 -7.39 -13.50
CA ARG A 114 -28.96 -6.15 -12.76
C ARG A 114 -29.59 -6.48 -11.39
N PRO A 115 -28.91 -6.19 -10.26
CA PRO A 115 -29.53 -6.28 -8.96
C PRO A 115 -30.32 -4.99 -8.69
N GLU A 116 -31.59 -5.10 -8.31
CA GLU A 116 -32.29 -4.01 -7.65
C GLU A 116 -31.61 -3.77 -6.29
N GLN A 117 -31.08 -2.56 -6.09
CA GLN A 117 -30.21 -2.22 -4.96
C GLN A 117 -31.02 -1.45 -3.90
N PRO A 118 -31.24 -1.99 -2.68
CA PRO A 118 -31.57 -1.15 -1.55
C PRO A 118 -30.27 -0.60 -0.94
N ALA A 119 -30.29 0.71 -0.65
CA ALA A 119 -29.19 1.49 -0.12
C ALA A 119 -28.50 0.86 1.10
N ARG A 120 -27.20 0.59 0.97
CA ARG A 120 -26.26 0.42 2.09
C ARG A 120 -25.05 1.32 1.88
N ALA A 121 -25.31 2.61 1.73
CA ALA A 121 -24.31 3.67 1.84
C ALA A 121 -24.41 4.30 3.24
N ALA A 122 -24.01 3.56 4.28
CA ALA A 122 -24.17 4.05 5.65
C ALA A 122 -23.01 3.69 6.61
N HIS A 123 -21.84 3.21 6.15
CA HIS A 123 -20.80 2.81 7.10
C HIS A 123 -19.42 3.49 7.02
N LEU A 124 -19.23 4.49 6.17
CA LEU A 124 -17.98 5.26 6.15
C LEU A 124 -18.24 6.77 6.26
N ASP A 125 -19.16 7.17 7.15
CA ASP A 125 -19.40 8.58 7.46
C ASP A 125 -18.55 9.03 8.65
N ARG A 126 -17.26 9.28 8.38
CA ARG A 126 -16.39 10.25 9.07
C ARG A 126 -15.00 10.20 8.44
N ARG A 127 -14.68 11.15 7.57
CA ARG A 127 -13.30 11.35 7.10
C ARG A 127 -12.84 12.75 7.48
N THR A 128 -12.27 12.85 8.68
CA THR A 128 -11.25 13.86 8.97
C THR A 128 -9.98 13.38 8.26
N PRO A 129 -9.18 14.25 7.60
CA PRO A 129 -7.86 13.85 7.15
C PRO A 129 -7.02 13.55 8.38
N LEU A 130 -6.83 12.27 8.69
CA LEU A 130 -5.86 11.82 9.67
C LEU A 130 -4.48 11.84 9.01
N ASP A 131 -3.45 12.14 9.79
CA ASP A 131 -2.06 11.88 9.43
C ASP A 131 -1.96 10.42 8.90
N PRO A 132 -1.32 10.14 7.75
CA PRO A 132 -1.16 8.76 7.24
C PRO A 132 -0.67 7.75 8.28
N ALA A 133 0.16 8.18 9.25
CA ALA A 133 0.61 7.33 10.35
C ALA A 133 -0.52 7.03 11.36
N GLU A 134 -1.34 8.03 11.70
CA GLU A 134 -2.51 7.88 12.57
C GLU A 134 -3.62 7.08 11.88
N ASP A 135 -3.85 7.31 10.58
CA ASP A 135 -4.79 6.55 9.77
C ASP A 135 -4.39 5.08 9.68
N PHE A 136 -3.10 4.77 9.47
CA PHE A 136 -2.60 3.40 9.48
C PHE A 136 -2.85 2.71 10.83
N ALA A 137 -2.52 3.36 11.95
CA ALA A 137 -2.72 2.78 13.28
C ALA A 137 -4.21 2.51 13.57
N ALA A 138 -5.08 3.48 13.29
CA ALA A 138 -6.53 3.34 13.48
C ALA A 138 -7.13 2.24 12.58
N ARG A 139 -6.73 2.19 11.31
CA ARG A 139 -7.15 1.17 10.33
C ARG A 139 -6.67 -0.23 10.71
N TRP A 140 -5.45 -0.34 11.25
CA TRP A 140 -4.91 -1.62 11.69
C TRP A 140 -5.74 -2.21 12.85
N GLU A 141 -6.12 -1.39 13.83
CA GLU A 141 -6.99 -1.83 14.93
C GLU A 141 -8.38 -2.26 14.43
N GLU A 142 -8.95 -1.51 13.49
CA GLU A 142 -10.22 -1.85 12.82
C GLU A 142 -10.13 -3.21 12.11
N TRP A 143 -9.06 -3.45 11.35
CA TRP A 143 -8.85 -4.69 10.60
C TRP A 143 -8.55 -5.89 11.50
N ALA A 144 -7.72 -5.71 12.53
CA ALA A 144 -7.43 -6.77 13.50
C ALA A 144 -8.67 -7.22 14.29
N ALA A 145 -9.69 -6.36 14.39
CA ALA A 145 -10.96 -6.65 15.04
C ALA A 145 -11.98 -7.35 14.12
N LEU A 146 -11.74 -7.44 12.81
CA LEU A 146 -12.65 -8.12 11.89
C LEU A 146 -12.62 -9.65 12.13
N PRO A 147 -13.79 -10.31 12.22
CA PRO A 147 -13.84 -11.76 12.39
C PRO A 147 -13.24 -12.45 11.15
N ALA A 148 -12.49 -13.53 11.37
CA ALA A 148 -11.94 -14.34 10.29
C ALA A 148 -13.06 -14.77 9.31
N PRO A 149 -12.78 -14.80 8.00
CA PRO A 149 -13.76 -15.22 7.01
C PRO A 149 -14.30 -16.61 7.38
N ARG A 150 -15.62 -16.73 7.44
CA ARG A 150 -16.28 -18.01 7.76
C ARG A 150 -16.02 -18.98 6.61
N ASP A 151 -15.50 -20.15 6.97
CA ASP A 151 -15.25 -21.26 6.06
C ASP A 151 -16.55 -21.60 5.29
N PRO A 152 -16.56 -21.56 3.94
CA PRO A 152 -17.69 -22.05 3.18
C PRO A 152 -17.73 -23.57 3.35
N GLY A 153 -18.62 -24.04 4.23
CA GLY A 153 -18.80 -25.47 4.50
C GLY A 153 -19.01 -26.29 3.21
N PRO A 154 -18.72 -27.60 3.25
CA PRO A 154 -18.72 -28.44 2.06
C PRO A 154 -20.12 -28.49 1.43
N VAL A 155 -20.17 -28.28 0.11
CA VAL A 155 -21.35 -28.50 -0.76
C VAL A 155 -21.48 -29.98 -1.09
#